data_AF-A0A381ZIP1-F1
#
_entry.id   AF-A0A381ZIP1-F1
#
_cell.length_a   1.000
_cell.length_b   1.000
_cell.length_c   1.000
_cell.angle_alpha   90.00
_cell.angle_beta   90.00
_cell.angle_gamma   90.00
#
_symmetry.space_group_name_H-M   'P 1'
#
loop_
_entity.id
_entity.type
_entity.pdbx_description
1 polymer ?
#
loop_
_entity_poly.entity_id
_entity_poly.type
_entity_poly.pdbx_seq_one_letter_code
_entity_poly.pdbx_strand_id
1 'polypeptide(L)'
;MIGILGGMGTQAGLDFCNKLAMINRGKIDQEYPLFMLYNKSNIPGRPTSISVHAASSSDILGRPQNLNKYNKVLKSLTEGCISLQKSSCKFIVIPCNTAHYWYDDL
;
A
#
# COMPACT_ATOMS: atom_id res chain seq x y z
N MET A 1 -11.96 8.58 8.59
CA MET A 1 -10.73 7.91 9.04
C MET A 1 -9.91 7.51 7.84
N ILE A 2 -8.60 7.76 7.87
CA ILE A 2 -7.64 7.37 6.84
C ILE A 2 -7.26 5.90 7.05
N GLY A 3 -7.33 5.07 6.01
CA GLY A 3 -6.77 3.72 6.05
C GLY A 3 -5.36 3.72 5.46
N ILE A 4 -4.37 3.20 6.17
CA ILE A 4 -2.99 3.11 5.69
C ILE A 4 -2.67 1.61 5.48
N LEU A 5 -2.59 1.17 4.23
CA LEU A 5 -2.22 -0.21 3.90
C LEU A 5 -0.69 -0.33 3.83
N GLY A 6 -0.08 -0.65 4.96
CA GLY A 6 1.36 -0.78 5.13
C GLY A 6 1.90 -2.20 4.94
N GLY A 7 3.12 -2.45 5.45
CA GLY A 7 3.78 -3.76 5.38
C GLY A 7 4.69 -3.95 4.16
N MET A 8 4.92 -2.89 3.39
CA MET A 8 5.43 -2.97 2.03
C MET A 8 6.60 -2.02 1.71
N GLY A 9 7.50 -1.67 2.63
CA GLY A 9 7.85 -2.38 3.87
C GLY A 9 7.27 -1.78 5.16
N THR A 10 7.37 -2.51 6.26
CA THR A 10 6.87 -2.11 7.58
C THR A 10 7.35 -0.71 8.00
N GLN A 11 8.65 -0.44 7.82
CA GLN A 11 9.24 0.86 8.17
C GLN A 11 8.65 2.02 7.36
N ALA A 12 8.31 1.81 6.09
CA ALA A 12 7.70 2.84 5.26
C ALA A 12 6.29 3.21 5.76
N GLY A 13 5.52 2.23 6.26
CA GLY A 13 4.23 2.49 6.88
C GLY A 13 4.34 3.31 8.17
N LEU A 14 5.33 3.00 9.02
CA LEU A 14 5.58 3.75 10.26
C LEU A 14 6.10 5.17 9.99
N ASP A 15 7.01 5.32 9.02
CA ASP A 15 7.51 6.63 8.58
C ASP A 15 6.39 7.50 8.00
N PHE A 16 5.47 6.90 7.23
CA PHE A 16 4.27 7.61 6.75
C PHE A 16 3.41 8.13 7.92
N CYS A 17 3.15 7.30 8.94
CA CYS A 17 2.42 7.72 10.14
C CYS A 17 3.14 8.87 10.86
N ASN A 18 4.47 8.81 10.99
CA ASN A 18 5.27 9.86 11.59
C ASN A 18 5.15 11.18 10.80
N LYS A 19 5.26 11.13 9.46
CA LYS A 19 5.07 12.31 8.60
C LYS A 19 3.68 12.91 8.74
N LEU A 20 2.64 12.08 8.80
CA LEU A 20 1.26 12.53 9.01
C LEU A 20 1.10 13.27 10.35
N ALA A 21 1.69 12.75 11.42
CA ALA A 21 1.71 13.41 12.72
C ALA A 21 2.51 14.72 12.68
N MET A 22 3.70 14.72 12.07
CA MET A 22 4.56 15.88 11.97
C MET A 22 3.94 17.05 11.21
N ILE A 23 3.17 16.79 10.15
CA ILE A 23 2.45 17.84 9.40
C ILE A 23 1.33 18.48 10.25
N ASN A 24 0.84 17.79 11.28
CA ASN A 24 -0.19 18.28 12.20
C ASN A 24 0.36 18.74 13.55
N ARG A 25 1.69 18.88 13.68
CA ARG A 25 2.37 19.25 14.92
C ARG A 25 1.85 20.58 15.47
N GLY A 26 1.68 20.64 16.80
CA GLY A 26 1.28 21.84 17.53
C GLY A 26 -0.23 22.01 17.70
N LYS A 27 -1.03 21.15 17.06
CA LYS A 27 -2.46 21.02 17.35
C LYS A 27 -2.69 20.27 18.67
N ILE A 28 -3.88 20.41 19.24
CA ILE A 28 -4.35 19.51 20.30
C ILE A 28 -4.67 18.14 19.72
N ASP A 29 -4.57 17.08 20.52
CA ASP A 29 -4.72 15.70 20.05
C ASP A 29 -6.04 15.43 19.31
N GLN A 30 -7.14 16.06 19.74
CA GLN A 30 -8.48 15.91 19.14
C GLN A 30 -8.57 16.47 17.71
N GLU A 31 -7.62 17.29 17.29
CA GLU A 31 -7.56 17.87 15.94
C GLU A 31 -6.66 17.07 14.97
N TYR A 32 -5.98 16.03 15.46
CA TYR A 32 -5.20 15.16 14.57
C TYR A 32 -6.15 14.30 13.72
N PRO A 33 -5.78 14.01 12.46
CA PRO A 33 -6.59 13.15 11.61
C PRO A 33 -6.70 11.75 12.21
N LEU A 34 -7.93 11.20 12.25
CA LEU A 34 -8.13 9.80 12.62
C LEU A 34 -7.60 8.89 11.51
N PHE A 35 -6.70 7.96 11.84
CA PHE A 35 -6.16 6.99 10.90
C PHE A 35 -6.01 5.59 11.51
N MET A 36 -5.97 4.58 10.66
CA MET A 36 -5.68 3.19 11.02
C MET A 36 -4.56 2.67 10.12
N LEU A 37 -3.46 2.23 10.72
CA LEU A 37 -2.40 1.50 10.02
C LEU A 37 -2.70 0.01 10.05
N TYR A 38 -2.93 -0.59 8.88
CA TYR A 38 -2.88 -2.03 8.72
C TYR A 38 -1.52 -2.45 8.15
N ASN A 39 -0.61 -2.85 9.05
CA ASN A 39 0.71 -3.34 8.66
C ASN A 39 0.64 -4.78 8.13
N LYS A 40 0.21 -4.96 6.88
CA LYS A 40 0.07 -6.28 6.24
C LYS A 40 1.40 -6.75 5.65
N SER A 41 2.37 -7.03 6.51
CA SER A 41 3.74 -7.43 6.14
C SER A 41 3.85 -8.79 5.45
N ASN A 42 2.78 -9.59 5.46
CA ASN A 42 2.70 -10.89 4.77
C ASN A 42 2.25 -10.79 3.30
N ILE A 43 2.18 -9.59 2.71
CA ILE A 43 1.96 -9.43 1.27
C ILE A 43 3.15 -10.08 0.52
N PRO A 44 2.89 -10.96 -0.47
CA PRO A 44 3.96 -11.62 -1.20
C PRO A 44 4.97 -10.63 -1.79
N GLY A 45 6.23 -11.03 -1.85
CA GLY A 45 7.30 -10.22 -2.45
C GLY A 45 6.94 -9.80 -3.88
N ARG A 46 6.95 -8.49 -4.12
CA ARG A 46 6.72 -7.92 -5.46
C ARG A 46 7.93 -8.26 -6.34
N PRO A 47 7.72 -8.55 -7.64
CA PRO A 47 8.83 -8.76 -8.57
C PRO A 47 9.86 -7.63 -8.48
N THR A 48 11.15 -7.97 -8.41
CA THR A 48 12.27 -7.03 -8.48
C THR A 48 12.22 -6.19 -9.77
N SER A 49 11.60 -6.73 -10.81
CA SER A 49 11.31 -6.12 -12.12
C SER A 49 10.17 -5.09 -12.15
N ILE A 50 9.47 -4.84 -11.04
CA ILE A 50 8.48 -3.74 -10.95
C ILE A 50 9.10 -2.47 -10.34
N SER A 51 10.31 -2.58 -9.79
CA SER A 51 11.14 -1.42 -9.51
C SER A 51 11.38 -0.70 -10.84
N VAL A 52 11.19 0.62 -10.90
CA VAL A 52 11.40 1.47 -12.11
C VAL A 52 12.78 1.27 -12.77
N HIS A 53 13.74 0.65 -12.06
CA HIS A 53 15.06 0.29 -12.55
C HIS A 53 15.21 -1.08 -13.23
N ALA A 54 14.15 -1.89 -13.31
CA ALA A 54 14.24 -3.24 -13.90
C ALA A 54 13.14 -3.43 -14.94
N ALA A 55 13.40 -2.98 -16.16
CA ALA A 55 12.51 -2.92 -17.32
C ALA A 55 12.02 -4.29 -17.86
N SER A 56 11.71 -5.29 -17.02
CA SER A 56 11.55 -6.67 -17.49
C SER A 56 10.51 -7.49 -16.71
N SER A 57 9.26 -7.04 -16.65
CA SER A 57 8.15 -7.95 -16.29
C SER A 57 6.86 -7.78 -17.07
N SER A 58 6.80 -6.79 -17.94
CA SER A 58 5.75 -6.64 -18.91
C SER A 58 6.21 -7.17 -20.26
N ASP A 59 5.35 -7.92 -20.94
CA ASP A 59 5.47 -8.14 -22.38
C ASP A 59 5.40 -6.78 -23.10
N ILE A 60 5.65 -6.70 -24.41
CA ILE A 60 5.56 -5.44 -25.21
C ILE A 60 4.20 -4.72 -25.00
N LEU A 61 3.17 -5.45 -24.53
CA LEU A 61 1.81 -5.00 -24.24
C LEU A 61 1.52 -4.71 -22.74
N GLY A 62 2.51 -4.69 -21.84
CA GLY A 62 2.27 -4.40 -20.42
C GLY A 62 1.82 -5.60 -19.57
N ARG A 63 1.73 -6.81 -20.14
CA ARG A 63 1.17 -7.99 -19.44
C ARG A 63 2.16 -8.62 -18.45
N PRO A 64 1.72 -9.01 -17.25
CA PRO A 64 2.62 -9.62 -16.27
C PRO A 64 3.10 -11.00 -16.75
N GLN A 65 4.42 -11.17 -16.87
CA GLN A 65 5.05 -12.45 -17.25
C GLN A 65 4.67 -13.64 -16.34
N ASN A 66 4.26 -13.38 -15.09
CA ASN A 66 3.80 -14.40 -14.16
C ASN A 66 2.45 -14.01 -13.52
N LEU A 67 1.37 -14.40 -14.20
CA LEU A 67 0.00 -14.11 -13.79
C LEU A 67 -0.34 -14.69 -12.41
N ASN A 68 0.19 -15.86 -12.06
CA ASN A 68 -0.01 -16.47 -10.74
C ASN A 68 0.58 -15.62 -9.61
N LYS A 69 1.79 -15.08 -9.79
CA LYS A 69 2.42 -14.19 -8.81
C LYS A 69 1.68 -12.86 -8.73
N TYR A 70 1.33 -12.29 -9.87
CA TYR A 70 0.54 -11.06 -9.96
C TYR A 70 -0.78 -11.19 -9.18
N ASN A 71 -1.57 -12.23 -9.44
CA ASN A 71 -2.85 -12.47 -8.78
C ASN A 71 -2.71 -12.71 -7.27
N LYS A 72 -1.62 -13.35 -6.83
CA LYS A 72 -1.33 -13.53 -5.39
C LYS A 72 -1.08 -12.20 -4.68
N VAL A 73 -0.34 -11.28 -5.31
CA VAL A 73 -0.10 -9.95 -4.75
C VAL A 73 -1.40 -9.15 -4.75
N LEU A 74 -2.11 -9.09 -5.88
CA LEU A 74 -3.39 -8.39 -6.02
C LEU A 74 -4.39 -8.86 -4.94
N LYS A 75 -4.60 -10.18 -4.82
CA LYS A 75 -5.48 -10.74 -3.79
C LYS A 75 -5.12 -10.26 -2.38
N SER A 76 -3.84 -10.29 -2.03
CA SER A 76 -3.37 -9.86 -0.71
C SER A 76 -3.56 -8.35 -0.48
N LEU A 77 -3.34 -7.52 -1.51
CA LEU A 77 -3.62 -6.08 -1.47
C LEU A 77 -5.13 -5.82 -1.30
N THR A 78 -5.98 -6.47 -2.09
CA THR A 78 -7.44 -6.36 -2.03
C THR A 78 -7.99 -6.77 -0.67
N GLU A 79 -7.51 -7.87 -0.09
CA GLU A 79 -7.85 -8.27 1.29
C GLU A 79 -7.48 -7.19 2.31
N GLY A 80 -6.34 -6.53 2.11
CA GLY A 80 -5.90 -5.37 2.89
C GLY A 80 -6.87 -4.19 2.79
N CYS A 81 -7.23 -3.81 1.57
CA CYS A 81 -8.18 -2.73 1.30
C CYS A 81 -9.57 -3.01 1.90
N ILE A 82 -10.11 -4.22 1.69
CA ILE A 82 -11.40 -4.64 2.24
C ILE A 82 -11.39 -4.59 3.77
N SER A 83 -10.29 -4.99 4.40
CA SER A 83 -10.15 -4.93 5.87
C SER A 83 -10.24 -3.49 6.37
N LEU A 84 -9.54 -2.55 5.72
CA LEU A 84 -9.59 -1.13 6.06
C LEU A 84 -10.97 -0.50 5.79
N GLN A 85 -11.63 -0.88 4.69
CA GLN A 85 -13.00 -0.46 4.39
C GLN A 85 -13.98 -0.92 5.48
N LYS A 86 -13.88 -2.19 5.92
CA LYS A 86 -14.68 -2.73 7.04
C LYS A 86 -14.42 -2.01 8.36
N SER A 87 -13.22 -1.47 8.55
CA SER A 87 -12.89 -0.62 9.69
C SER A 87 -13.37 0.83 9.55
N SER A 88 -14.29 1.14 8.63
CA SER A 88 -14.84 2.48 8.39
C SER A 88 -13.81 3.51 7.90
N CYS A 89 -12.71 3.07 7.26
CA CYS A 89 -11.81 3.98 6.55
C CYS A 89 -12.49 4.48 5.26
N LYS A 90 -12.50 5.80 5.05
CA LYS A 90 -13.18 6.43 3.90
C LYS A 90 -12.31 6.51 2.64
N PHE A 91 -11.00 6.47 2.82
CA PHE A 91 -10.01 6.42 1.75
C PHE A 91 -8.78 5.65 2.25
N ILE A 92 -8.06 5.03 1.31
CA ILE A 92 -6.90 4.21 1.59
C ILE A 92 -5.67 4.84 0.94
N VAL A 93 -4.58 4.89 1.69
CA VAL A 93 -3.25 5.27 1.22
C VAL A 93 -2.31 4.08 1.29
N ILE A 94 -1.46 3.92 0.28
CA ILE A 94 -0.52 2.80 0.17
C ILE A 94 0.89 3.41 0.15
N PRO A 95 1.63 3.45 1.28
CA PRO A 95 2.99 3.98 1.32
C PRO A 95 4.00 3.01 0.68
N CYS A 96 3.82 2.71 -0.61
CA CYS A 96 4.70 1.86 -1.39
C CYS A 96 4.57 2.13 -2.89
N ASN A 97 5.64 2.63 -3.51
CA ASN A 97 5.67 2.91 -4.95
C ASN A 97 5.41 1.66 -5.80
N THR A 98 6.04 0.52 -5.49
CA THR A 98 5.90 -0.70 -6.32
C THR A 98 4.51 -1.34 -6.21
N ALA A 99 3.78 -1.09 -5.12
CA ALA A 99 2.39 -1.58 -4.99
C ALA A 99 1.41 -0.84 -5.92
N HIS A 100 1.75 0.37 -6.38
CA HIS A 100 0.91 1.11 -7.32
C HIS A 100 0.89 0.51 -8.73
N TYR A 101 1.72 -0.50 -9.01
CA TYR A 101 1.56 -1.31 -10.22
C TYR A 101 0.18 -1.99 -10.31
N TRP A 102 -0.48 -2.22 -9.17
CA TRP A 102 -1.83 -2.79 -9.09
C TRP A 102 -2.91 -1.72 -8.87
N TYR A 103 -2.60 -0.43 -9.05
CA TYR A 103 -3.53 0.65 -8.68
C TYR A 103 -4.86 0.58 -9.44
N ASP A 104 -4.82 0.36 -10.76
CA ASP A 104 -6.03 0.31 -11.59
C ASP A 104 -6.89 -0.94 -11.31
N ASP A 105 -6.32 -1.97 -10.67
CA ASP A 105 -6.99 -3.24 -10.36
C ASP A 105 -7.54 -3.30 -8.92
N LEU A 106 -7.22 -2.30 -8.08
CA LEU A 106 -7.60 -2.22 -6.65
C LEU A 106 -8.88 -1.42 -6.43
#